data_AF-A0A1C5G797-F1
#
_entry.id   AF-A0A1C5G797-F1
#
_cell.length_a   1.000
_cell.length_b   1.000
_cell.length_c   1.000
_cell.angle_alpha   90.00
_cell.angle_beta   90.00
_cell.angle_gamma   90.00
#
_symmetry.space_group_name_H-M   'P 1'
#
loop_
_entity.id
_entity.type
_entity.pdbx_description
1 polymer ?
#
loop_
_entity_poly.entity_id
_entity_poly.type
_entity_poly.pdbx_seq_one_letter_code
_entity_poly.pdbx_strand_id
1 'polypeptide(L)'
;MVKTAAVGRTDADRRRRQPLEQTHPDAGEHWIADANHPETPATVTAKSRRAFWWKCASGHVFQAPVHDVAAGDGSISTRSCLQCRDARDAEFARLMTLRLVDLPEVVVAWRDEQPIEDLTLRDRGMWKLECPNGHKPRMSAYLYYTQGCQHCRAQKAEPLTRAFPELAAQWHPTKNRLTPDQVGETSRRRAWWISPCCAHEWEESPRDRVLQPALRCPLCNTILRSLAYRDPDLAAQWHPGNALTAYHVKPFSSVTVRWVCPADASHQWDAPVMVRSSGTGCPTCSTAGKSAIETALAEALKTLIPATRQDARIARTGGGPAWRVDVLTVVAERPLAVEYDGEYWHRDKTALDLEKTADLLTSGHLVVRVRENDLPDLPIEHPHLLQTRHRPQFETAPPLAASIVTWARSTVAR
;
A
#
# COMPACT_ATOMS: atom_id res chain seq x y z
N MET A 1 -44.69 41.12 5.16
CA MET A 1 -43.59 40.97 4.18
C MET A 1 -42.29 41.37 4.85
N VAL A 2 -41.55 40.42 5.39
CA VAL A 2 -40.20 40.66 5.93
C VAL A 2 -39.22 40.16 4.87
N LYS A 3 -38.56 41.09 4.18
CA LYS A 3 -37.47 40.76 3.24
C LYS A 3 -36.25 40.36 4.08
N THR A 4 -36.00 39.05 4.20
CA THR A 4 -34.76 38.52 4.75
C THR A 4 -33.62 38.89 3.81
N ALA A 5 -32.71 39.76 4.28
CA ALA A 5 -31.52 40.14 3.55
C ALA A 5 -30.62 38.91 3.34
N ALA A 6 -30.26 38.64 2.08
CA ALA A 6 -29.29 37.61 1.75
C ALA A 6 -27.92 38.04 2.29
N VAL A 7 -27.44 37.33 3.31
CA VAL A 7 -26.06 37.48 3.81
C VAL A 7 -25.11 37.05 2.70
N GLY A 8 -24.40 38.02 2.13
CA GLY A 8 -23.31 37.78 1.18
C GLY A 8 -22.20 36.97 1.88
N ARG A 9 -21.85 35.82 1.32
CA ARG A 9 -20.74 35.00 1.84
C ARG A 9 -19.42 35.74 1.67
N THR A 10 -18.59 35.75 2.71
CA THR A 10 -17.29 36.42 2.75
C THR A 10 -16.25 35.69 1.89
N ASP A 11 -15.20 36.42 1.50
CA ASP A 11 -14.12 35.95 0.63
C ASP A 11 -13.25 34.83 1.26
N ALA A 12 -13.32 34.67 2.59
CA ALA A 12 -12.69 33.56 3.32
C ALA A 12 -13.42 32.22 3.12
N ASP A 13 -14.73 32.26 2.86
CA ASP A 13 -15.60 31.10 2.66
C ASP A 13 -15.44 30.50 1.23
N ARG A 14 -14.85 31.28 0.32
CA ARG A 14 -14.44 30.85 -1.02
C ARG A 14 -13.12 30.06 -1.01
N ARG A 15 -12.24 30.29 -0.02
CA ARG A 15 -10.87 29.74 0.08
C ARG A 15 -10.76 28.29 0.57
N ARG A 16 -11.87 27.57 0.75
CA ARG A 16 -11.89 26.15 1.17
C ARG A 16 -12.46 25.18 0.13
N ARG A 17 -12.58 25.59 -1.12
CA ARG A 17 -13.07 24.68 -2.17
C ARG A 17 -11.88 24.03 -2.85
N GLN A 18 -11.65 22.76 -2.53
CA GLN A 18 -10.68 21.95 -3.24
C GLN A 18 -11.13 21.72 -4.70
N PRO A 19 -10.18 21.69 -5.65
CA PRO A 19 -10.45 21.36 -7.04
C PRO A 19 -11.17 20.03 -7.22
N LEU A 20 -11.87 19.90 -8.35
CA LEU A 20 -12.57 18.67 -8.72
C LEU A 20 -11.57 17.51 -8.83
N GLU A 21 -10.42 17.72 -9.47
CA GLU A 21 -9.38 16.69 -9.62
C GLU A 21 -8.87 16.12 -8.29
N GLN A 22 -8.87 16.92 -7.22
CA GLN A 22 -8.37 16.49 -5.90
C GLN A 22 -9.44 15.75 -5.09
N THR A 23 -10.71 16.12 -5.29
CA THR A 23 -11.81 15.58 -4.49
C THR A 23 -12.54 14.43 -5.17
N HIS A 24 -12.55 14.41 -6.50
CA HIS A 24 -13.23 13.44 -7.37
C HIS A 24 -12.38 13.20 -8.63
N PRO A 25 -11.18 12.60 -8.48
CA PRO A 25 -10.25 12.37 -9.61
C PRO A 25 -10.91 11.59 -10.75
N ASP A 26 -11.72 10.60 -10.42
CA ASP A 26 -12.50 9.78 -11.37
C ASP A 26 -13.42 10.64 -12.25
N ALA A 27 -14.02 11.71 -11.72
CA ALA A 27 -14.84 12.62 -12.54
C ALA A 27 -13.96 13.35 -13.58
N GLY A 28 -12.70 13.65 -13.23
CA GLY A 28 -11.72 14.22 -14.15
C GLY A 28 -11.41 13.33 -15.35
N GLU A 29 -11.40 12.00 -15.20
CA GLU A 29 -11.16 11.06 -16.31
C GLU A 29 -12.24 11.14 -17.41
N HIS A 30 -13.45 11.55 -17.02
CA HIS A 30 -14.59 11.71 -17.92
C HIS A 30 -14.70 13.11 -18.54
N TRP A 31 -13.79 14.04 -18.20
CA TRP A 31 -13.77 15.41 -18.70
C TRP A 31 -13.28 15.48 -20.14
N ILE A 32 -14.03 16.17 -21.03
CA ILE A 32 -13.59 16.38 -22.42
C ILE A 32 -12.81 17.69 -22.50
N ALA A 33 -11.47 17.61 -22.46
CA ALA A 33 -10.58 18.77 -22.38
C ALA A 33 -10.83 19.82 -23.49
N ASP A 34 -10.84 19.40 -24.75
CA ASP A 34 -11.00 20.29 -25.89
C ASP A 34 -12.36 21.02 -25.89
N ALA A 35 -13.41 20.33 -25.47
CA ALA A 35 -14.77 20.88 -25.43
C ALA A 35 -15.02 21.81 -24.24
N ASN A 36 -14.14 21.80 -23.23
CA ASN A 36 -14.29 22.57 -22.00
C ASN A 36 -13.21 23.64 -21.81
N HIS A 37 -12.24 23.74 -22.73
CA HIS A 37 -11.18 24.74 -22.69
C HIS A 37 -11.76 26.18 -22.57
N PRO A 38 -11.22 27.05 -21.70
CA PRO A 38 -9.98 26.90 -20.92
C PRO A 38 -10.14 26.23 -19.55
N GLU A 39 -11.34 25.76 -19.22
CA GLU A 39 -11.62 25.19 -17.90
C GLU A 39 -11.12 23.75 -17.81
N THR A 40 -10.59 23.40 -16.64
CA THR A 40 -10.06 22.07 -16.35
C THR A 40 -10.62 21.57 -15.02
N PRO A 41 -10.49 20.28 -14.71
CA PRO A 41 -10.81 19.76 -13.38
C PRO A 41 -10.06 20.47 -12.23
N ALA A 42 -8.94 21.14 -12.50
CA ALA A 42 -8.21 21.98 -11.55
C ALA A 42 -8.90 23.32 -11.26
N THR A 43 -9.70 23.85 -12.21
CA THR A 43 -10.31 25.19 -12.11
C THR A 43 -11.76 25.18 -11.61
N VAL A 44 -12.37 24.00 -11.48
CA VAL A 44 -13.75 23.82 -11.01
C VAL A 44 -13.80 23.00 -9.72
N THR A 45 -14.93 23.09 -9.01
CA THR A 45 -15.12 22.40 -7.72
C THR A 45 -16.30 21.44 -7.84
N ALA A 46 -16.32 20.35 -7.07
CA ALA A 46 -17.38 19.34 -7.10
C ALA A 46 -18.80 19.88 -6.86
N LYS A 47 -18.93 21.05 -6.20
CA LYS A 47 -20.23 21.71 -5.96
C LYS A 47 -20.65 22.68 -7.08
N SER A 48 -19.91 22.74 -8.18
CA SER A 48 -20.20 23.64 -9.28
C SER A 48 -21.49 23.25 -10.00
N ARG A 49 -22.35 24.25 -10.24
CA ARG A 49 -23.56 24.10 -11.06
C ARG A 49 -23.32 24.39 -12.54
N ARG A 50 -22.09 24.75 -12.91
CA ARG A 50 -21.70 24.99 -14.30
C ARG A 50 -21.70 23.66 -15.04
N ALA A 51 -22.30 23.66 -16.22
CA ALA A 51 -22.38 22.49 -17.09
C ALA A 51 -21.15 22.43 -18.00
N PHE A 52 -20.58 21.23 -18.09
CA PHE A 52 -19.42 20.92 -18.93
C PHE A 52 -19.72 19.68 -19.75
N TRP A 53 -18.87 19.42 -20.75
CA TRP A 53 -18.92 18.24 -21.60
C TRP A 53 -18.20 17.06 -20.95
N TRP A 54 -18.89 15.94 -20.88
CA TRP A 54 -18.40 14.70 -20.27
C TRP A 54 -18.54 13.55 -21.25
N LYS A 55 -17.69 12.52 -21.08
CA LYS A 55 -17.79 11.24 -21.78
C LYS A 55 -18.00 10.13 -20.75
N CYS A 56 -19.17 9.49 -20.72
CA CYS A 56 -19.41 8.40 -19.76
C CYS A 56 -18.61 7.14 -20.12
N ALA A 57 -18.57 6.15 -19.23
CA ALA A 57 -17.90 4.87 -19.45
C ALA A 57 -18.41 4.10 -20.69
N SER A 58 -19.68 4.31 -21.09
CA SER A 58 -20.25 3.73 -22.32
C SER A 58 -19.87 4.51 -23.59
N GLY A 59 -19.10 5.59 -23.48
CA GLY A 59 -18.62 6.40 -24.61
C GLY A 59 -19.53 7.54 -25.05
N HIS A 60 -20.73 7.69 -24.46
CA HIS A 60 -21.65 8.78 -24.80
C HIS A 60 -21.12 10.13 -24.33
N VAL A 61 -21.21 11.12 -25.22
CA VAL A 61 -20.87 12.52 -24.93
C VAL A 61 -22.13 13.27 -24.51
N PHE A 62 -22.09 13.99 -23.39
CA PHE A 62 -23.23 14.73 -22.86
C PHE A 62 -22.79 15.96 -22.06
N GLN A 63 -23.69 16.91 -21.89
CA GLN A 63 -23.46 18.10 -21.08
C GLN A 63 -24.20 17.99 -19.75
N ALA A 64 -23.51 18.20 -18.63
CA ALA A 64 -24.11 18.16 -17.30
C ALA A 64 -23.37 19.06 -16.29
N PRO A 65 -24.06 19.60 -15.27
CA PRO A 65 -23.44 20.29 -14.15
C PRO A 65 -22.43 19.41 -13.39
N VAL A 66 -21.28 19.98 -12.97
CA VAL A 66 -20.26 19.23 -12.21
C VAL A 66 -20.86 18.50 -11.00
N HIS A 67 -21.72 19.17 -10.23
CA HIS A 67 -22.33 18.57 -9.03
C HIS A 67 -23.28 17.39 -9.31
N ASP A 68 -23.79 17.25 -10.54
CA ASP A 68 -24.64 16.12 -10.91
C ASP A 68 -23.79 14.91 -11.35
N VAL A 69 -22.57 15.17 -11.82
CA VAL A 69 -21.62 14.16 -12.29
C VAL A 69 -20.75 13.64 -11.14
N ALA A 70 -20.30 14.54 -10.27
CA ALA A 70 -19.46 14.27 -9.10
C ALA A 70 -20.28 13.76 -7.90
N ALA A 71 -20.94 12.61 -8.07
CA ALA A 71 -21.65 11.95 -6.97
C ALA A 71 -20.68 11.46 -5.88
N GLY A 72 -21.14 11.39 -4.63
CA GLY A 72 -20.29 11.17 -3.45
C GLY A 72 -19.64 9.78 -3.31
N ASP A 73 -19.80 8.88 -4.28
CA ASP A 73 -19.12 7.58 -4.33
C ASP A 73 -17.90 7.57 -5.28
N GLY A 74 -17.54 8.73 -5.84
CA GLY A 74 -16.40 8.87 -6.77
C GLY A 74 -16.75 8.51 -8.21
N SER A 75 -17.80 7.73 -8.47
CA SER A 75 -18.16 7.32 -9.83
C SER A 75 -18.87 8.43 -10.61
N ILE A 76 -18.62 8.50 -11.93
CA ILE A 76 -19.47 9.32 -12.81
C ILE A 76 -20.92 8.81 -12.72
N SER A 77 -21.82 9.68 -12.27
CA SER A 77 -23.23 9.35 -12.25
C SER A 77 -23.73 9.17 -13.69
N THR A 78 -23.89 7.92 -14.13
CA THR A 78 -24.56 7.59 -15.40
C THR A 78 -26.01 8.07 -15.44
N ARG A 79 -26.58 8.49 -14.31
CA ARG A 79 -27.90 9.15 -14.24
C ARG A 79 -27.92 10.51 -14.94
N SER A 80 -26.76 11.17 -15.06
CA SER A 80 -26.61 12.46 -15.71
C SER A 80 -26.44 12.33 -17.23
N CYS A 81 -26.12 11.13 -17.72
CA CYS A 81 -26.13 10.78 -19.14
C CYS A 81 -27.53 10.34 -19.56
N LEU A 82 -28.22 11.15 -20.37
CA LEU A 82 -29.57 10.85 -20.85
C LEU A 82 -29.65 9.49 -21.56
N GLN A 83 -28.68 9.17 -22.43
CA GLN A 83 -28.69 7.91 -23.18
C GLN A 83 -28.55 6.68 -22.26
N CYS A 84 -27.63 6.70 -21.30
CA CYS A 84 -27.51 5.62 -20.31
C CYS A 84 -28.76 5.53 -19.42
N ARG A 85 -29.34 6.68 -19.07
CA ARG A 85 -30.56 6.75 -18.26
C ARG A 85 -31.75 6.14 -19.00
N ASP A 86 -31.97 6.56 -20.23
CA ASP A 86 -33.09 6.12 -21.06
C ASP A 86 -32.94 4.62 -21.40
N ALA A 87 -31.72 4.14 -21.66
CA ALA A 87 -31.45 2.71 -21.82
C ALA A 87 -31.77 1.90 -20.56
N ARG A 88 -31.38 2.40 -19.37
CA ARG A 88 -31.71 1.76 -18.09
C ARG A 88 -33.21 1.78 -17.82
N ASP A 89 -33.88 2.89 -18.13
CA ASP A 89 -35.32 3.03 -17.91
C ASP A 89 -36.12 2.13 -18.87
N ALA A 90 -35.65 1.98 -20.12
CA ALA A 90 -36.19 1.01 -21.08
C ALA A 90 -35.98 -0.43 -20.62
N GLU A 91 -34.79 -0.78 -20.12
CA GLU A 91 -34.52 -2.11 -19.58
C GLU A 91 -35.37 -2.39 -18.33
N PHE A 92 -35.50 -1.42 -17.43
CA PHE A 92 -36.39 -1.53 -16.28
C PHE A 92 -37.83 -1.76 -16.73
N ALA A 93 -38.33 -0.98 -17.70
CA ALA A 93 -39.67 -1.15 -18.25
C ALA A 93 -39.86 -2.56 -18.85
N ARG A 94 -38.86 -3.08 -19.58
CA ARG A 94 -38.87 -4.45 -20.12
C ARG A 94 -38.95 -5.49 -19.01
N LEU A 95 -38.08 -5.40 -18.00
CA LEU A 95 -38.06 -6.33 -16.87
C LEU A 95 -39.41 -6.38 -16.14
N MET A 96 -40.06 -5.24 -15.94
CA MET A 96 -41.37 -5.15 -15.29
C MET A 96 -42.51 -5.83 -16.06
N THR A 97 -42.28 -6.33 -17.27
CA THR A 97 -43.25 -7.11 -18.06
C THR A 97 -43.02 -8.62 -17.99
N LEU A 98 -41.88 -9.06 -17.46
CA LEU A 98 -41.53 -10.48 -17.39
C LEU A 98 -42.39 -11.18 -16.33
N ARG A 99 -43.06 -12.26 -16.73
CA ARG A 99 -43.80 -13.14 -15.81
C ARG A 99 -42.84 -14.01 -15.03
N LEU A 100 -43.10 -14.22 -13.75
CA LEU A 100 -42.21 -14.98 -12.87
C LEU A 100 -42.07 -16.44 -13.31
N VAL A 101 -43.13 -17.03 -13.87
CA VAL A 101 -43.11 -18.40 -14.42
C VAL A 101 -42.16 -18.60 -15.59
N ASP A 102 -41.84 -17.54 -16.32
CA ASP A 102 -40.93 -17.61 -17.47
C ASP A 102 -39.46 -17.41 -17.04
N LEU A 103 -39.18 -17.31 -15.74
CA LEU A 103 -37.86 -17.06 -15.16
C LEU A 103 -37.37 -18.28 -14.36
N PRO A 104 -36.58 -19.19 -14.96
CA PRO A 104 -36.19 -20.47 -14.34
C PRO A 104 -35.55 -20.31 -12.95
N GLU A 105 -34.72 -19.29 -12.75
CA GLU A 105 -34.05 -19.01 -11.48
C GLU A 105 -35.01 -18.60 -10.36
N VAL A 106 -36.12 -17.93 -10.71
CA VAL A 106 -37.15 -17.53 -9.75
C VAL A 106 -38.06 -18.72 -9.46
N VAL A 107 -38.46 -19.47 -10.50
CA VAL A 107 -39.28 -20.69 -10.37
C VAL A 107 -38.61 -21.71 -9.47
N VAL A 108 -37.33 -22.03 -9.72
CA VAL A 108 -36.56 -22.98 -8.89
C VAL A 108 -36.50 -22.53 -7.43
N ALA A 109 -36.39 -21.22 -7.21
CA ALA A 109 -36.27 -20.64 -5.88
C ALA A 109 -37.60 -20.43 -5.16
N TRP A 110 -38.76 -20.57 -5.81
CA TRP A 110 -40.04 -20.20 -5.23
C TRP A 110 -40.46 -21.15 -4.08
N ARG A 111 -40.74 -20.59 -2.90
CA ARG A 111 -41.25 -21.32 -1.72
C ARG A 111 -42.39 -20.57 -1.04
N ASP A 112 -42.99 -19.63 -1.74
CA ASP A 112 -44.14 -18.89 -1.23
C ASP A 112 -45.43 -19.65 -1.51
N GLU A 113 -46.44 -19.43 -0.68
CA GLU A 113 -47.75 -20.05 -0.82
C GLU A 113 -48.56 -19.37 -1.94
N GLN A 114 -48.21 -18.13 -2.28
CA GLN A 114 -48.79 -17.43 -3.42
C GLN A 114 -48.42 -18.16 -4.74
N PRO A 115 -49.41 -18.52 -5.58
CA PRO A 115 -49.16 -19.06 -6.92
C PRO A 115 -48.33 -18.09 -7.78
N ILE A 116 -47.38 -18.63 -8.55
CA ILE A 116 -46.39 -17.87 -9.31
C ILE A 116 -46.90 -17.45 -10.70
N GLU A 117 -47.96 -18.10 -11.19
CA GLU A 117 -48.47 -18.06 -12.57
C GLU A 117 -48.91 -16.68 -13.03
N ASP A 118 -49.56 -15.93 -12.14
CA ASP A 118 -50.13 -14.61 -12.44
C ASP A 118 -49.19 -13.45 -12.05
N LEU A 119 -47.99 -13.76 -11.56
CA LEU A 119 -47.06 -12.76 -11.06
C LEU A 119 -46.03 -12.35 -12.11
N THR A 120 -45.58 -11.11 -12.00
CA THR A 120 -44.51 -10.51 -12.78
C THR A 120 -43.42 -9.94 -11.88
N LEU A 121 -42.28 -9.53 -12.45
CA LEU A 121 -41.25 -8.81 -11.68
C LEU A 121 -41.75 -7.44 -11.15
N ARG A 122 -42.88 -6.91 -11.66
CA ARG A 122 -43.49 -5.67 -11.15
C ARG A 122 -44.10 -5.84 -9.76
N ASP A 123 -44.48 -7.05 -9.41
CA ASP A 123 -45.16 -7.34 -8.15
C ASP A 123 -44.21 -7.18 -6.96
N ARG A 124 -44.48 -6.17 -6.13
CA ARG A 124 -43.59 -5.71 -5.04
C ARG A 124 -43.69 -6.56 -3.76
N GLY A 125 -44.10 -7.82 -3.89
CA GLY A 125 -44.22 -8.74 -2.75
C GLY A 125 -42.87 -9.10 -2.12
N MET A 126 -42.91 -9.47 -0.85
CA MET A 126 -41.76 -10.01 -0.11
C MET A 126 -41.91 -11.52 0.02
N TRP A 127 -41.42 -12.22 -0.99
CA TRP A 127 -41.66 -13.64 -1.22
C TRP A 127 -40.71 -14.51 -0.42
N LYS A 128 -41.20 -15.65 0.06
CA LYS A 128 -40.38 -16.74 0.61
C LYS A 128 -39.68 -17.47 -0.54
N LEU A 129 -38.35 -17.44 -0.55
CA LEU A 129 -37.54 -18.10 -1.57
C LEU A 129 -36.55 -19.06 -0.92
N GLU A 130 -36.02 -20.01 -1.69
CA GLU A 130 -34.91 -20.88 -1.31
C GLU A 130 -33.91 -20.98 -2.47
N CYS A 131 -32.70 -20.44 -2.27
CA CYS A 131 -31.70 -20.45 -3.34
C CYS A 131 -30.97 -21.81 -3.43
N PRO A 132 -30.20 -22.08 -4.51
CA PRO A 132 -29.45 -23.33 -4.67
C PRO A 132 -28.47 -23.64 -3.53
N ASN A 133 -28.00 -22.62 -2.80
CA ASN A 133 -27.13 -22.77 -1.62
C ASN A 133 -27.91 -23.03 -0.31
N GLY A 134 -29.22 -23.28 -0.38
CA GLY A 134 -30.08 -23.58 0.78
C GLY A 134 -30.48 -22.38 1.64
N HIS A 135 -30.11 -21.15 1.26
CA HIS A 135 -30.55 -19.96 1.98
C HIS A 135 -32.02 -19.68 1.69
N LYS A 136 -32.76 -19.24 2.73
CA LYS A 136 -34.20 -18.96 2.65
C LYS A 136 -34.53 -17.46 2.75
N PRO A 137 -34.14 -16.62 1.76
CA PRO A 137 -34.38 -15.19 1.86
C PRO A 137 -35.87 -14.84 1.74
N ARG A 138 -36.27 -13.76 2.41
CA ARG A 138 -37.54 -13.07 2.18
C ARG A 138 -37.27 -11.76 1.45
N MET A 139 -37.55 -11.71 0.15
CA MET A 139 -37.23 -10.55 -0.71
C MET A 139 -38.12 -10.51 -1.96
N SER A 140 -38.07 -9.40 -2.72
CA SER A 140 -38.82 -9.30 -3.97
C SER A 140 -38.22 -10.15 -5.08
N ALA A 141 -39.09 -10.61 -5.99
CA ALA A 141 -38.68 -11.40 -7.15
C ALA A 141 -37.75 -10.59 -8.08
N TYR A 142 -38.05 -9.29 -8.26
CA TYR A 142 -37.17 -8.36 -8.98
C TYR A 142 -35.74 -8.33 -8.44
N LEU A 143 -35.58 -8.16 -7.13
CA LEU A 143 -34.23 -8.11 -6.54
C LEU A 143 -33.55 -9.47 -6.60
N TYR A 144 -34.29 -10.57 -6.43
CA TYR A 144 -33.73 -11.91 -6.51
C TYR A 144 -33.26 -12.22 -7.94
N TYR A 145 -34.05 -11.86 -8.96
CA TYR A 145 -33.70 -12.03 -10.37
C TYR A 145 -32.49 -11.18 -10.77
N THR A 146 -32.49 -9.88 -10.42
CA THR A 146 -31.44 -8.94 -10.85
C THR A 146 -30.16 -8.98 -10.01
N GLN A 147 -30.22 -9.40 -8.74
CA GLN A 147 -29.08 -9.35 -7.81
C GLN A 147 -28.76 -10.69 -7.14
N GLY A 148 -29.59 -11.73 -7.36
CA GLY A 148 -29.46 -13.03 -6.72
C GLY A 148 -29.89 -13.03 -5.25
N CYS A 149 -29.60 -14.15 -4.58
CA CYS A 149 -29.87 -14.31 -3.15
C CYS A 149 -29.06 -13.31 -2.31
N GLN A 150 -29.74 -12.49 -1.50
CA GLN A 150 -29.10 -11.51 -0.63
C GLN A 150 -28.07 -12.12 0.35
N HIS A 151 -28.26 -13.37 0.78
CA HIS A 151 -27.33 -14.08 1.67
C HIS A 151 -26.09 -14.56 0.93
N CYS A 152 -26.23 -15.09 -0.29
CA CYS A 152 -25.09 -15.44 -1.13
C CYS A 152 -24.26 -14.19 -1.50
N ARG A 153 -24.94 -13.07 -1.79
CA ARG A 153 -24.25 -11.80 -2.05
C ARG A 153 -23.53 -11.28 -0.81
N ALA A 154 -24.11 -11.42 0.37
CA ALA A 154 -23.44 -11.08 1.63
C ALA A 154 -22.21 -11.99 1.90
N GLN A 155 -22.24 -13.24 1.43
CA GLN A 155 -21.08 -14.15 1.46
C GLN A 155 -19.98 -13.82 0.44
N LYS A 156 -20.16 -12.82 -0.44
CA LYS A 156 -19.02 -12.25 -1.20
C LYS A 156 -18.08 -11.40 -0.33
N ALA A 157 -18.40 -11.15 0.95
CA ALA A 157 -17.43 -10.64 1.89
C ALA A 157 -16.30 -11.67 2.05
N GLU A 158 -15.06 -11.23 1.89
CA GLU A 158 -13.90 -12.10 2.01
C GLU A 158 -13.89 -12.72 3.43
N PRO A 159 -13.66 -14.05 3.57
CA PRO A 159 -13.65 -14.69 4.88
C PRO A 159 -12.72 -13.99 5.87
N LEU A 160 -13.08 -13.93 7.16
CA LEU A 160 -12.31 -13.20 8.15
C LEU A 160 -10.85 -13.68 8.24
N THR A 161 -10.62 -14.97 8.04
CA THR A 161 -9.28 -15.60 7.97
C THR A 161 -8.40 -14.97 6.89
N ARG A 162 -8.99 -14.52 5.79
CA ARG A 162 -8.29 -13.97 4.63
C ARG A 162 -8.28 -12.44 4.67
N ALA A 163 -9.41 -11.82 4.99
CA ALA A 163 -9.54 -10.37 5.07
C ALA A 163 -8.76 -9.77 6.27
N PHE A 164 -8.85 -10.41 7.44
CA PHE A 164 -8.21 -9.95 8.69
C PHE A 164 -7.65 -11.11 9.52
N PRO A 165 -6.50 -11.71 9.11
CA PRO A 165 -5.89 -12.85 9.80
C PRO A 165 -5.62 -12.60 11.30
N GLU A 166 -5.18 -11.39 11.66
CA GLU A 166 -4.91 -11.00 13.05
C GLU A 166 -6.17 -11.08 13.91
N LEU A 167 -7.30 -10.66 13.36
CA LEU A 167 -8.59 -10.66 14.03
C LEU A 167 -9.16 -12.08 14.11
N ALA A 168 -9.05 -12.86 13.02
CA ALA A 168 -9.42 -14.26 13.00
C ALA A 168 -8.66 -15.09 14.05
N ALA A 169 -7.39 -14.77 14.31
CA ALA A 169 -6.59 -15.43 15.34
C ALA A 169 -7.10 -15.21 16.78
N GLN A 170 -8.02 -14.25 16.99
CA GLN A 170 -8.65 -13.99 18.29
C GLN A 170 -10.00 -14.70 18.44
N TRP A 171 -10.42 -15.50 17.46
CA TRP A 171 -11.70 -16.20 17.52
C TRP A 171 -11.73 -17.17 18.70
N HIS A 172 -12.78 -17.09 19.53
CA HIS A 172 -12.87 -18.00 20.67
C HIS A 172 -13.07 -19.45 20.18
N PRO A 173 -12.27 -20.42 20.65
CA PRO A 173 -12.25 -21.78 20.09
C PRO A 173 -13.54 -22.58 20.31
N THR A 174 -14.25 -22.34 21.43
CA THR A 174 -15.42 -23.16 21.82
C THR A 174 -16.76 -22.42 21.96
N LYS A 175 -16.78 -21.08 21.98
CA LYS A 175 -18.00 -20.28 22.26
C LYS A 175 -18.75 -19.83 21.01
N ASN A 176 -18.23 -20.13 19.82
CA ASN A 176 -18.86 -19.77 18.55
C ASN A 176 -19.35 -21.00 17.82
N ARG A 177 -20.55 -20.91 17.25
CA ARG A 177 -21.10 -21.94 16.35
C ARG A 177 -20.51 -21.88 14.94
N LEU A 178 -20.04 -20.71 14.53
CA LEU A 178 -19.46 -20.47 13.20
C LEU A 178 -17.94 -20.40 13.32
N THR A 179 -17.26 -20.75 12.23
CA THR A 179 -15.81 -20.54 12.09
C THR A 179 -15.50 -19.18 11.49
N PRO A 180 -14.27 -18.66 11.66
CA PRO A 180 -13.83 -17.43 11.00
C PRO A 180 -13.93 -17.46 9.46
N ASP A 181 -13.88 -18.65 8.84
CA ASP A 181 -14.04 -18.79 7.38
C ASP A 181 -15.49 -18.58 6.90
N GLN A 182 -16.46 -18.66 7.81
CA GLN A 182 -17.89 -18.54 7.52
C GLN A 182 -18.43 -17.12 7.79
N VAL A 183 -17.56 -16.20 8.21
CA VAL A 183 -17.94 -14.86 8.64
C VAL A 183 -17.02 -13.85 7.96
N GLY A 184 -17.59 -12.85 7.29
CA GLY A 184 -16.82 -11.72 6.75
C GLY A 184 -16.59 -10.62 7.78
N GLU A 185 -15.60 -9.77 7.53
CA GLU A 185 -15.22 -8.61 8.35
C GLU A 185 -16.35 -7.58 8.51
N THR A 186 -17.27 -7.48 7.54
CA THR A 186 -18.41 -6.55 7.59
C THR A 186 -19.62 -7.10 8.36
N SER A 187 -19.52 -8.33 8.89
CA SER A 187 -20.60 -8.98 9.62
C SER A 187 -20.97 -8.21 10.89
N ARG A 188 -22.28 -7.98 11.08
CA ARG A 188 -22.86 -7.43 12.31
C ARG A 188 -23.20 -8.50 13.35
N ARG A 189 -22.99 -9.78 13.03
CA ARG A 189 -23.26 -10.87 13.96
C ARG A 189 -22.21 -10.84 15.07
N ARG A 190 -22.66 -10.82 16.32
CA ARG A 190 -21.77 -10.90 17.49
C ARG A 190 -21.10 -12.27 17.56
N ALA A 191 -19.82 -12.28 17.89
CA ALA A 191 -19.01 -13.46 18.09
C ALA A 191 -18.20 -13.31 19.39
N TRP A 192 -17.82 -14.44 19.98
CA TRP A 192 -16.92 -14.49 21.12
C TRP A 192 -15.47 -14.45 20.66
N TRP A 193 -14.66 -13.65 21.35
CA TRP A 193 -13.24 -13.46 21.09
C TRP A 193 -12.44 -13.78 22.35
N ILE A 194 -11.17 -14.13 22.16
CA ILE A 194 -10.19 -14.31 23.23
C ILE A 194 -8.89 -13.62 22.84
N SER A 195 -8.33 -12.82 23.74
CA SER A 195 -7.09 -12.10 23.47
C SER A 195 -5.89 -13.02 23.73
N PRO A 196 -4.97 -13.18 22.76
CA PRO A 196 -3.77 -13.99 22.98
C PRO A 196 -2.80 -13.37 24.01
N CYS A 197 -2.90 -12.07 24.31
CA CYS A 197 -1.97 -11.42 25.23
C CYS A 197 -2.32 -11.59 26.71
N CYS A 198 -3.59 -11.81 27.04
CA CYS A 198 -4.06 -11.82 28.43
C CYS A 198 -5.24 -12.77 28.70
N ALA A 199 -5.63 -13.58 27.72
CA ALA A 199 -6.80 -14.46 27.78
C ALA A 199 -8.13 -13.76 28.10
N HIS A 200 -8.20 -12.42 27.99
CA HIS A 200 -9.46 -11.68 28.13
C HIS A 200 -10.45 -12.18 27.07
N GLU A 201 -11.68 -12.47 27.48
CA GLU A 201 -12.76 -12.92 26.60
C GLU A 201 -13.85 -11.86 26.52
N TRP A 202 -14.36 -11.59 25.32
CA TRP A 202 -15.45 -10.62 25.14
C TRP A 202 -16.29 -10.96 23.91
N GLU A 203 -17.45 -10.32 23.81
CA GLU A 203 -18.41 -10.56 22.73
C GLU A 203 -18.68 -9.28 21.93
N GLU A 204 -18.36 -9.31 20.64
CA GLU A 204 -18.44 -8.14 19.73
C GLU A 204 -18.61 -8.59 18.28
N SER A 205 -19.12 -7.72 17.39
CA SER A 205 -19.23 -8.06 15.96
C SER A 205 -17.90 -7.84 15.22
N PRO A 206 -17.55 -8.66 14.19
CA PRO A 206 -16.36 -8.42 13.37
C PRO A 206 -16.30 -7.00 12.78
N ARG A 207 -17.46 -6.47 12.35
CA ARG A 207 -17.57 -5.11 11.81
C ARG A 207 -17.11 -4.07 12.81
N ASP A 208 -17.54 -4.15 14.05
CA ASP A 208 -17.22 -3.13 15.05
C ASP A 208 -15.74 -3.23 15.48
N ARG A 209 -15.14 -4.42 15.41
CA ARG A 209 -13.71 -4.64 15.71
C ARG A 209 -12.75 -4.06 14.68
N VAL A 210 -13.16 -3.96 13.40
CA VAL A 210 -12.35 -3.34 12.35
C VAL A 210 -12.55 -1.82 12.23
N LEU A 211 -13.64 -1.29 12.79
CA LEU A 211 -13.90 0.14 12.88
C LEU A 211 -13.01 0.79 13.97
N GLN A 212 -12.84 2.12 13.88
CA GLN A 212 -11.99 2.85 14.83
C GLN A 212 -12.73 3.08 16.16
N PRO A 213 -12.10 2.83 17.32
CA PRO A 213 -10.73 2.33 17.49
C PRO A 213 -10.63 0.82 17.25
N ALA A 214 -9.74 0.40 16.34
CA ALA A 214 -9.55 -1.00 15.99
C ALA A 214 -8.71 -1.73 17.06
N LEU A 215 -9.31 -2.02 18.20
CA LEU A 215 -8.65 -2.61 19.38
C LEU A 215 -8.40 -4.10 19.20
N ARG A 216 -7.17 -4.53 19.45
CA ARG A 216 -6.81 -5.95 19.56
C ARG A 216 -7.31 -6.53 20.88
N CYS A 217 -7.15 -5.82 21.99
CA CYS A 217 -7.73 -6.22 23.27
C CYS A 217 -8.30 -4.99 23.98
N PRO A 218 -9.61 -4.96 24.29
CA PRO A 218 -10.23 -3.82 24.95
C PRO A 218 -9.80 -3.69 26.43
N LEU A 219 -9.39 -4.77 27.08
CA LEU A 219 -8.88 -4.72 28.45
C LEU A 219 -7.47 -4.12 28.52
N CYS A 220 -6.59 -4.51 27.58
CA CYS A 220 -5.21 -4.03 27.55
C CYS A 220 -5.02 -2.74 26.75
N ASN A 221 -6.07 -2.22 26.10
CA ASN A 221 -5.98 -1.09 25.16
C ASN A 221 -4.91 -1.28 24.06
N THR A 222 -4.67 -2.52 23.65
CA THR A 222 -3.80 -2.83 22.49
C THR A 222 -4.57 -2.72 21.20
N ILE A 223 -3.89 -2.43 20.10
CA ILE A 223 -4.53 -2.16 18.80
C ILE A 223 -4.21 -3.26 17.78
N LEU A 224 -5.16 -3.52 16.88
CA LEU A 224 -4.92 -4.35 15.68
C LEU A 224 -3.95 -3.63 14.75
N ARG A 225 -3.23 -4.34 13.90
CA ARG A 225 -2.21 -3.82 12.97
C ARG A 225 -1.20 -2.91 13.69
N SER A 226 -0.86 -3.27 14.92
CA SER A 226 0.15 -2.58 15.72
C SER A 226 1.54 -2.73 15.11
N LEU A 227 2.51 -1.96 15.61
CA LEU A 227 3.91 -2.14 15.24
C LEU A 227 4.36 -3.58 15.51
N ALA A 228 4.06 -4.12 16.69
CA ALA A 228 4.42 -5.49 17.06
C ALA A 228 3.87 -6.56 16.10
N TYR A 229 2.67 -6.35 15.54
CA TYR A 229 2.10 -7.30 14.58
C TYR A 229 2.64 -7.10 13.16
N ARG A 230 2.93 -5.86 12.76
CA ARG A 230 3.32 -5.50 11.38
C ARG A 230 4.82 -5.59 11.14
N ASP A 231 5.63 -5.40 12.18
CA ASP A 231 7.08 -5.36 12.14
C ASP A 231 7.64 -5.91 13.47
N PRO A 232 7.67 -7.26 13.63
CA PRO A 232 8.13 -7.89 14.86
C PRO A 232 9.62 -7.64 15.14
N ASP A 233 10.45 -7.48 14.10
CA ASP A 233 11.88 -7.24 14.25
C ASP A 233 12.16 -5.83 14.79
N LEU A 234 11.44 -4.83 14.30
CA LEU A 234 11.52 -3.49 14.88
C LEU A 234 10.92 -3.46 16.29
N ALA A 235 9.82 -4.19 16.53
CA ALA A 235 9.24 -4.30 17.87
C ALA A 235 10.16 -5.00 18.88
N ALA A 236 11.07 -5.88 18.44
CA ALA A 236 12.08 -6.50 19.31
C ALA A 236 13.11 -5.47 19.83
N GLN A 237 13.25 -4.33 19.16
CA GLN A 237 14.12 -3.22 19.56
C GLN A 237 13.44 -2.24 20.53
N TRP A 238 12.20 -2.56 20.94
CA TRP A 238 11.44 -1.74 21.86
C TRP A 238 12.01 -1.86 23.27
N HIS A 239 12.35 -0.72 23.90
CA HIS A 239 12.92 -0.76 25.23
C HIS A 239 11.87 -1.22 26.27
N PRO A 240 12.22 -2.15 27.21
CA PRO A 240 11.27 -2.69 28.18
C PRO A 240 10.78 -1.68 29.21
N GLY A 241 11.54 -0.60 29.43
CA GLY A 241 11.16 0.50 30.33
C GLY A 241 10.15 1.50 29.75
N ASN A 242 9.67 1.31 28.51
CA ASN A 242 8.63 2.18 27.94
C ASN A 242 7.29 1.94 28.64
N ALA A 243 6.52 3.02 28.86
CA ALA A 243 5.17 2.93 29.44
C ALA A 243 4.17 2.21 28.51
N LEU A 244 4.39 2.27 27.20
CA LEU A 244 3.61 1.58 26.19
C LEU A 244 4.42 0.43 25.60
N THR A 245 3.76 -0.66 25.24
CA THR A 245 4.36 -1.73 24.41
C THR A 245 4.15 -1.44 22.92
N ALA A 246 4.93 -2.10 22.06
CA ALA A 246 4.76 -2.03 20.60
C ALA A 246 3.37 -2.50 20.10
N TYR A 247 2.55 -3.14 20.94
CA TYR A 247 1.14 -3.47 20.65
C TYR A 247 0.16 -2.28 20.80
N HIS A 248 0.60 -1.15 21.35
CA HIS A 248 -0.23 0.03 21.57
C HIS A 248 -0.11 1.09 20.47
N VAL A 249 0.89 0.97 19.59
CA VAL A 249 1.19 1.98 18.57
C VAL A 249 1.10 1.40 17.16
N LYS A 250 0.77 2.25 16.19
CA LYS A 250 0.85 1.90 14.75
C LYS A 250 2.28 2.11 14.24
N PRO A 251 2.69 1.40 13.17
CA PRO A 251 3.80 1.85 12.34
C PRO A 251 3.59 3.31 11.93
N PHE A 252 4.68 4.06 11.75
CA PHE A 252 4.62 5.48 11.35
C PHE A 252 3.94 6.43 12.36
N SER A 253 3.75 6.01 13.61
CA SER A 253 3.27 6.91 14.67
C SER A 253 4.31 7.98 15.03
N SER A 254 3.84 9.19 15.36
CA SER A 254 4.68 10.27 15.88
C SER A 254 5.08 10.11 17.34
N VAL A 255 4.60 9.07 18.03
CA VAL A 255 4.95 8.80 19.44
C VAL A 255 6.46 8.53 19.54
N THR A 256 7.12 9.25 20.44
CA THR A 256 8.52 9.04 20.79
C THR A 256 8.62 8.01 21.91
N VAL A 257 9.46 7.01 21.71
CA VAL A 257 9.74 5.96 22.69
C VAL A 257 11.24 5.70 22.76
N ARG A 258 11.66 5.01 23.81
CA ARG A 258 13.04 4.54 23.95
C ARG A 258 13.25 3.25 23.16
N TRP A 259 14.37 3.17 22.47
CA TRP A 259 14.80 2.01 21.70
C TRP A 259 16.06 1.42 22.30
N VAL A 260 16.26 0.12 22.08
CA VAL A 260 17.49 -0.61 22.40
C VAL A 260 18.06 -1.20 21.12
N CYS A 261 19.37 -1.10 20.93
CA CYS A 261 20.01 -1.65 19.74
C CYS A 261 20.04 -3.18 19.84
N PRO A 262 19.67 -3.91 18.78
CA PRO A 262 19.76 -5.37 18.77
C PRO A 262 21.22 -5.86 18.78
N ALA A 263 22.19 -5.04 18.33
CA ALA A 263 23.61 -5.40 18.31
C ALA A 263 24.33 -5.13 19.64
N ASP A 264 23.86 -4.14 20.42
CA ASP A 264 24.45 -3.78 21.72
C ASP A 264 23.38 -3.14 22.62
N ALA A 265 22.98 -3.84 23.68
CA ALA A 265 21.94 -3.39 24.60
C ALA A 265 22.31 -2.11 25.39
N SER A 266 23.60 -1.73 25.42
CA SER A 266 24.05 -0.45 25.99
C SER A 266 23.67 0.74 25.12
N HIS A 267 23.48 0.53 23.81
CA HIS A 267 23.02 1.57 22.90
C HIS A 267 21.51 1.74 23.04
N GLN A 268 21.11 2.78 23.76
CA GLN A 268 19.72 3.16 23.98
C GLN A 268 19.51 4.60 23.58
N TRP A 269 18.42 4.88 22.87
CA TRP A 269 18.11 6.23 22.39
C TRP A 269 16.62 6.44 22.26
N ASP A 270 16.20 7.71 22.35
CA ASP A 270 14.82 8.10 22.17
C ASP A 270 14.60 8.53 20.72
N ALA A 271 13.58 7.98 20.06
CA ALA A 271 13.22 8.34 18.69
C ALA A 271 11.72 8.14 18.42
N PRO A 272 11.10 8.96 17.53
CA PRO A 272 9.74 8.72 17.05
C PRO A 272 9.62 7.37 16.33
N VAL A 273 8.51 6.65 16.55
CA VAL A 273 8.22 5.39 15.84
C VAL A 273 8.23 5.57 14.33
N MET A 274 7.80 6.72 13.81
CA MET A 274 7.79 6.99 12.37
C MET A 274 9.17 7.03 11.72
N VAL A 275 10.14 7.56 12.44
CA VAL A 275 11.51 7.66 11.96
C VAL A 275 12.07 6.24 11.86
N ARG A 276 11.93 5.46 12.94
CA ARG A 276 12.35 4.05 12.97
C ARG A 276 11.65 3.16 11.95
N SER A 277 10.33 3.31 11.79
CA SER A 277 9.54 2.58 10.76
C SER A 277 9.99 2.91 9.34
N SER A 278 10.62 4.08 9.13
CA SER A 278 11.20 4.49 7.85
C SER A 278 12.62 3.97 7.63
N GLY A 279 13.16 3.15 8.55
CA GLY A 279 14.43 2.44 8.37
C GLY A 279 15.65 3.08 9.05
N THR A 280 15.49 4.07 9.93
CA THR A 280 16.64 4.61 10.68
C THR A 280 17.10 3.62 11.76
N GLY A 281 18.41 3.39 11.85
CA GLY A 281 19.03 2.47 12.80
C GLY A 281 19.42 3.12 14.13
N CYS A 282 20.23 2.41 14.90
CA CYS A 282 20.86 2.93 16.11
C CYS A 282 21.82 4.07 15.77
N PRO A 283 21.71 5.28 16.36
CA PRO A 283 22.58 6.41 16.06
C PRO A 283 24.03 6.18 16.48
N THR A 284 24.28 5.30 17.45
CA THR A 284 25.64 4.93 17.87
C THR A 284 26.28 3.97 16.87
N CYS A 285 25.50 3.03 16.31
CA CYS A 285 25.96 2.16 15.22
C CYS A 285 25.94 2.88 13.85
N SER A 286 25.07 3.87 13.69
CA SER A 286 24.81 4.65 12.49
C SER A 286 25.54 5.98 12.58
N THR A 287 26.82 5.99 12.21
CA THR A 287 27.57 7.22 11.97
C THR A 287 26.94 7.97 10.79
N ALA A 288 26.28 9.10 11.07
CA ALA A 288 25.58 9.89 10.06
C ALA A 288 26.41 10.12 8.78
N GLY A 289 25.88 9.66 7.63
CA GLY A 289 26.37 9.99 6.30
C GLY A 289 27.41 9.05 5.66
N LYS A 290 27.74 7.92 6.30
CA LYS A 290 28.50 6.81 5.68
C LYS A 290 27.76 5.52 5.97
N SER A 291 27.57 4.64 4.98
CA SER A 291 26.97 3.34 5.28
C SER A 291 27.88 2.62 6.29
N ALA A 292 27.34 2.16 7.43
CA ALA A 292 28.11 1.36 8.38
C ALA A 292 28.78 0.16 7.68
N ILE A 293 28.19 -0.29 6.58
CA ILE A 293 28.69 -1.37 5.74
C ILE A 293 29.85 -0.92 4.84
N GLU A 294 29.80 0.29 4.27
CA GLU A 294 30.96 0.89 3.54
C GLU A 294 32.17 0.99 4.46
N THR A 295 31.96 1.47 5.69
CA THR A 295 33.01 1.58 6.71
C THR A 295 33.56 0.21 7.07
N ALA A 296 32.67 -0.77 7.35
CA ALA A 296 33.07 -2.13 7.68
C ALA A 296 33.84 -2.83 6.55
N LEU A 297 33.42 -2.65 5.29
CA LEU A 297 34.13 -3.16 4.12
C LEU A 297 35.50 -2.52 3.98
N ALA A 298 35.59 -1.21 4.14
CA ALA A 298 36.84 -0.49 4.06
C ALA A 298 37.82 -0.88 5.19
N GLU A 299 37.33 -1.08 6.42
CA GLU A 299 38.13 -1.58 7.54
C GLU A 299 38.61 -3.01 7.28
N ALA A 300 37.73 -3.89 6.80
CA ALA A 300 38.10 -5.25 6.41
C ALA A 300 39.12 -5.29 5.27
N LEU A 301 39.02 -4.39 4.28
CA LEU A 301 40.04 -4.26 3.23
C LEU A 301 41.34 -3.69 3.79
N LYS A 302 41.28 -2.79 4.78
CA LYS A 302 42.47 -2.22 5.41
C LYS A 302 43.26 -3.23 6.25
N THR A 303 42.61 -4.23 6.85
CA THR A 303 43.32 -5.32 7.54
C THR A 303 44.10 -6.20 6.56
N LEU A 304 43.60 -6.37 5.33
CA LEU A 304 44.27 -7.16 4.28
C LEU A 304 45.31 -6.34 3.50
N ILE A 305 45.04 -5.04 3.28
CA ILE A 305 45.88 -4.12 2.53
C ILE A 305 45.96 -2.80 3.30
N PRO A 306 47.02 -2.58 4.10
CA PRO A 306 47.14 -1.39 4.95
C PRO A 306 47.09 -0.04 4.22
N ALA A 307 47.44 -0.01 2.93
CA ALA A 307 47.40 1.19 2.09
C ALA A 307 45.98 1.66 1.70
N THR A 308 44.95 0.90 2.09
CA THR A 308 43.54 1.19 1.81
C THR A 308 43.10 2.54 2.39
N ARG A 309 42.50 3.37 1.53
CA ARG A 309 41.95 4.69 1.87
C ARG A 309 40.45 4.68 1.62
N GLN A 310 39.71 5.30 2.53
CA GLN A 310 38.29 5.57 2.35
C GLN A 310 38.09 6.91 1.64
N ASP A 311 36.95 7.06 0.96
CA ASP A 311 36.46 8.33 0.44
C ASP A 311 37.45 9.05 -0.50
N ALA A 312 38.23 8.27 -1.25
CA ALA A 312 39.29 8.80 -2.08
C ALA A 312 38.72 9.56 -3.29
N ARG A 313 39.48 10.53 -3.79
CA ARG A 313 39.14 11.30 -4.98
C ARG A 313 40.02 10.89 -6.15
N ILE A 314 39.40 10.54 -7.28
CA ILE A 314 40.07 10.13 -8.52
C ILE A 314 39.72 11.15 -9.60
N ALA A 315 40.72 11.69 -10.28
CA ALA A 315 40.52 12.64 -11.36
C ALA A 315 39.76 12.00 -12.54
N ARG A 316 38.84 12.73 -13.15
CA ARG A 316 38.07 12.27 -14.32
C ARG A 316 38.91 12.37 -15.59
N THR A 317 38.80 11.41 -16.51
CA THR A 317 39.57 11.46 -17.77
C THR A 317 39.09 12.57 -18.71
N GLY A 318 37.79 12.85 -18.72
CA GLY A 318 37.17 13.89 -19.56
C GLY A 318 37.16 15.31 -18.97
N GLY A 319 37.82 15.54 -17.83
CA GLY A 319 37.72 16.79 -17.07
C GLY A 319 36.45 16.90 -16.21
N GLY A 320 36.44 17.85 -15.27
CA GLY A 320 35.34 18.06 -14.31
C GLY A 320 35.68 17.64 -12.86
N PRO A 321 34.70 17.67 -11.94
CA PRO A 321 34.92 17.35 -10.53
C PRO A 321 35.38 15.89 -10.36
N ALA A 322 36.41 15.66 -9.55
CA ALA A 322 36.94 14.32 -9.27
C ALA A 322 35.86 13.36 -8.75
N TRP A 323 35.90 12.11 -9.18
CA TRP A 323 35.06 11.05 -8.63
C TRP A 323 35.43 10.78 -7.18
N ARG A 324 34.42 10.75 -6.33
CA ARG A 324 34.56 10.22 -4.97
C ARG A 324 34.31 8.73 -5.01
N VAL A 325 35.25 7.90 -4.55
CA VAL A 325 35.09 6.45 -4.42
C VAL A 325 35.10 6.02 -2.97
N ASP A 326 34.32 4.99 -2.62
CA ASP A 326 34.16 4.57 -1.22
C ASP A 326 35.47 4.01 -0.67
N VAL A 327 36.16 3.19 -1.46
CA VAL A 327 37.48 2.66 -1.13
C VAL A 327 38.42 2.75 -2.33
N LEU A 328 39.65 3.19 -2.06
CA LEU A 328 40.78 3.11 -2.99
C LEU A 328 41.95 2.41 -2.32
N THR A 329 42.49 1.41 -2.99
CA THR A 329 43.68 0.68 -2.55
C THR A 329 44.58 0.32 -3.73
N VAL A 330 45.68 -0.38 -3.49
CA VAL A 330 46.61 -0.82 -4.54
C VAL A 330 46.87 -2.31 -4.38
N VAL A 331 46.68 -3.06 -5.46
CA VAL A 331 46.94 -4.51 -5.53
C VAL A 331 47.95 -4.75 -6.65
N ALA A 332 49.13 -5.27 -6.32
CA ALA A 332 50.19 -5.57 -7.28
C ALA A 332 50.46 -4.38 -8.24
N GLU A 333 50.74 -3.20 -7.67
CA GLU A 333 51.01 -1.93 -8.36
C GLU A 333 49.86 -1.33 -9.19
N ARG A 334 48.69 -1.99 -9.24
CA ARG A 334 47.50 -1.44 -9.89
C ARG A 334 46.53 -0.85 -8.87
N PRO A 335 45.97 0.35 -9.13
CA PRO A 335 44.97 0.93 -8.25
C PRO A 335 43.64 0.17 -8.38
N LEU A 336 43.02 -0.12 -7.24
CA LEU A 336 41.74 -0.80 -7.11
C LEU A 336 40.75 0.17 -6.47
N ALA A 337 39.70 0.53 -7.21
CA ALA A 337 38.57 1.28 -6.71
C ALA A 337 37.42 0.32 -6.37
N VAL A 338 36.86 0.42 -5.16
CA VAL A 338 35.70 -0.36 -4.73
C VAL A 338 34.57 0.60 -4.38
N GLU A 339 33.40 0.31 -4.92
CA GLU A 339 32.15 1.02 -4.68
C GLU A 339 31.16 0.09 -3.98
N TYR A 340 30.53 0.58 -2.93
CA TYR A 340 29.43 -0.12 -2.27
C TYR A 340 28.11 0.54 -2.66
N ASP A 341 27.37 -0.14 -3.53
CA ASP A 341 26.16 0.40 -4.13
C ASP A 341 24.96 0.05 -3.28
N GLY A 342 24.65 0.95 -2.34
CA GLY A 342 23.49 0.80 -1.48
C GLY A 342 22.18 0.80 -2.27
N GLU A 343 21.31 -0.18 -2.06
CA GLU A 343 20.14 -0.42 -2.90
C GLU A 343 19.23 0.82 -2.99
N TYR A 344 19.01 1.47 -1.84
CA TYR A 344 18.19 2.67 -1.72
C TYR A 344 18.75 3.85 -2.53
N TRP A 345 20.08 4.03 -2.55
CA TRP A 345 20.73 5.18 -3.17
C TRP A 345 20.99 4.99 -4.66
N HIS A 346 21.11 3.74 -5.11
CA HIS A 346 21.53 3.38 -6.47
C HIS A 346 20.39 2.85 -7.36
N ARG A 347 19.18 2.66 -6.83
CA ARG A 347 18.00 2.21 -7.60
C ARG A 347 17.74 3.03 -8.87
N ASP A 348 17.91 4.35 -8.80
CA ASP A 348 17.60 5.29 -9.90
C ASP A 348 18.84 6.01 -10.49
N LYS A 349 20.06 5.53 -10.20
CA LYS A 349 21.32 6.20 -10.60
C LYS A 349 22.15 5.47 -11.66
N THR A 350 21.55 4.53 -12.38
CA THR A 350 22.25 3.66 -13.35
C THR A 350 23.12 4.43 -14.35
N ALA A 351 22.65 5.56 -14.87
CA ALA A 351 23.41 6.35 -15.85
C ALA A 351 24.72 6.92 -15.28
N LEU A 352 24.68 7.44 -14.04
CA LEU A 352 25.85 8.00 -13.37
C LEU A 352 26.83 6.90 -12.95
N ASP A 353 26.32 5.78 -12.46
CA ASP A 353 27.14 4.62 -12.10
C ASP A 353 27.85 4.04 -13.32
N LEU A 354 27.17 3.99 -14.48
CA LEU A 354 27.76 3.58 -15.76
C LEU A 354 28.89 4.52 -16.17
N GLU A 355 28.65 5.84 -16.17
CA GLU A 355 29.63 6.86 -16.53
C GLU A 355 30.88 6.77 -15.64
N LYS A 356 30.67 6.73 -14.32
CA LYS A 356 31.77 6.63 -13.34
C LYS A 356 32.55 5.33 -13.51
N THR A 357 31.88 4.20 -13.68
CA THR A 357 32.53 2.89 -13.84
C THR A 357 33.38 2.86 -15.11
N ALA A 358 32.85 3.35 -16.23
CA ALA A 358 33.59 3.42 -17.49
C ALA A 358 34.82 4.33 -17.40
N ASP A 359 34.71 5.49 -16.72
CA ASP A 359 35.82 6.44 -16.54
C ASP A 359 36.95 5.86 -15.65
N LEU A 360 36.58 5.17 -14.57
CA LEU A 360 37.55 4.48 -13.69
C LEU A 360 38.29 3.34 -14.44
N LEU A 361 37.57 2.56 -15.24
CA LEU A 361 38.19 1.51 -16.07
C LEU A 361 39.12 2.12 -17.13
N THR A 362 38.70 3.21 -17.78
CA THR A 362 39.50 3.92 -18.79
C THR A 362 40.79 4.50 -18.21
N SER A 363 40.76 4.95 -16.95
CA SER A 363 41.96 5.42 -16.23
C SER A 363 42.86 4.29 -15.71
N GLY A 364 42.58 3.03 -16.06
CA GLY A 364 43.45 1.88 -15.76
C GLY A 364 43.23 1.26 -14.37
N HIS A 365 42.17 1.64 -13.66
CA HIS A 365 41.84 1.04 -12.37
C HIS A 365 41.22 -0.35 -12.54
N LEU A 366 41.49 -1.23 -11.58
CA LEU A 366 40.58 -2.33 -11.30
C LEU A 366 39.35 -1.74 -10.60
N VAL A 367 38.16 -2.17 -10.98
CA VAL A 367 36.91 -1.67 -10.40
C VAL A 367 36.11 -2.83 -9.83
N VAL A 368 35.65 -2.67 -8.59
CA VAL A 368 34.68 -3.56 -7.97
C VAL A 368 33.44 -2.76 -7.63
N ARG A 369 32.28 -3.26 -8.05
CA ARG A 369 30.99 -2.77 -7.59
C ARG A 369 30.30 -3.83 -6.75
N VAL A 370 30.12 -3.53 -5.46
CA VAL A 370 29.36 -4.36 -4.54
C VAL A 370 27.91 -3.92 -4.60
N ARG A 371 27.06 -4.73 -5.22
CA ARG A 371 25.63 -4.43 -5.42
C ARG A 371 24.83 -4.95 -4.22
N GLU A 372 24.22 -4.06 -3.44
CA GLU A 372 23.47 -4.45 -2.24
C GLU A 372 22.15 -5.17 -2.60
N ASN A 373 21.83 -6.25 -1.87
CA ASN A 373 20.60 -7.04 -2.02
C ASN A 373 20.38 -7.52 -3.46
N ASP A 374 19.31 -7.05 -4.10
CA ASP A 374 18.87 -7.46 -5.43
C ASP A 374 19.12 -6.36 -6.48
N LEU A 375 20.00 -5.39 -6.17
CA LEU A 375 20.39 -4.34 -7.10
C LEU A 375 21.04 -4.98 -8.36
N PRO A 376 20.55 -4.70 -9.58
CA PRO A 376 21.04 -5.36 -10.78
C PRO A 376 22.46 -4.93 -11.13
N ASP A 377 23.17 -5.79 -11.87
CA ASP A 377 24.47 -5.46 -12.44
C ASP A 377 24.35 -4.36 -13.49
N LEU A 378 25.38 -3.54 -13.57
CA LEU A 378 25.54 -2.61 -14.68
C LEU A 378 25.82 -3.42 -15.96
N PRO A 379 25.25 -3.03 -17.12
CA PRO A 379 25.49 -3.68 -18.41
C PRO A 379 26.88 -3.33 -18.98
N ILE A 380 27.94 -3.63 -18.22
CA ILE A 380 29.35 -3.47 -18.62
C ILE A 380 30.05 -4.81 -18.47
N GLU A 381 30.61 -5.32 -19.56
CA GLU A 381 31.52 -6.46 -19.55
C GLU A 381 32.95 -5.96 -19.75
N HIS A 382 33.82 -6.16 -18.76
CA HIS A 382 35.21 -5.73 -18.82
C HIS A 382 36.10 -6.63 -17.95
N PRO A 383 37.30 -7.04 -18.41
CA PRO A 383 38.17 -7.95 -17.65
C PRO A 383 38.64 -7.40 -16.29
N HIS A 384 38.65 -6.07 -16.14
CA HIS A 384 39.03 -5.37 -14.91
C HIS A 384 37.83 -4.91 -14.06
N LEU A 385 36.60 -5.39 -14.35
CA LEU A 385 35.40 -5.10 -13.57
C LEU A 385 34.90 -6.37 -12.88
N LEU A 386 34.72 -6.30 -11.55
CA LEU A 386 33.95 -7.29 -10.79
C LEU A 386 32.68 -6.65 -10.29
N GLN A 387 31.55 -7.32 -10.54
CA GLN A 387 30.28 -6.98 -9.90
C GLN A 387 29.89 -8.16 -9.00
N THR A 388 29.72 -7.90 -7.72
CA THR A 388 29.41 -8.93 -6.73
C THR A 388 28.24 -8.48 -5.87
N ARG A 389 27.43 -9.44 -5.42
CA ARG A 389 26.33 -9.15 -4.49
C ARG A 389 26.84 -9.16 -3.06
N HIS A 390 26.21 -8.34 -2.22
CA HIS A 390 26.37 -8.40 -0.77
C HIS A 390 25.03 -8.16 -0.08
N ARG A 391 24.68 -9.03 0.86
CA ARG A 391 23.43 -8.93 1.63
C ARG A 391 23.77 -8.67 3.10
N PRO A 392 23.88 -7.40 3.53
CA PRO A 392 24.39 -7.05 4.86
C PRO A 392 23.51 -7.56 6.02
N GLN A 393 22.29 -8.02 5.75
CA GLN A 393 21.44 -8.69 6.72
C GLN A 393 21.91 -10.11 7.06
N PHE A 394 22.63 -10.77 6.14
CA PHE A 394 23.05 -12.18 6.25
C PHE A 394 24.57 -12.37 6.18
N GLU A 395 25.27 -11.39 5.62
CA GLU A 395 26.69 -11.47 5.27
C GLU A 395 27.49 -10.40 6.00
N THR A 396 28.74 -10.71 6.30
CA THR A 396 29.69 -9.79 6.94
C THR A 396 30.74 -9.32 5.95
N ALA A 397 31.35 -8.17 6.23
CA ALA A 397 32.36 -7.57 5.36
C ALA A 397 33.67 -8.37 5.18
N PRO A 398 34.23 -9.09 6.18
CA PRO A 398 35.54 -9.74 6.02
C PRO A 398 35.61 -10.81 4.93
N PRO A 399 34.65 -11.74 4.78
CA PRO A 399 34.63 -12.68 3.65
C PRO A 399 34.57 -11.97 2.29
N LEU A 400 33.78 -10.90 2.17
CA LEU A 400 33.68 -10.09 0.96
C LEU A 400 35.01 -9.38 0.64
N ALA A 401 35.67 -8.79 1.64
CA ALA A 401 36.98 -8.17 1.47
C ALA A 401 38.01 -9.19 0.97
N ALA A 402 38.02 -10.40 1.53
CA ALA A 402 38.92 -11.48 1.12
C ALA A 402 38.65 -11.93 -0.34
N SER A 403 37.39 -12.04 -0.76
CA SER A 403 37.05 -12.41 -2.14
C SER A 403 37.46 -11.32 -3.13
N ILE A 404 37.27 -10.05 -2.78
CA ILE A 404 37.71 -8.90 -3.59
C ILE A 404 39.22 -8.91 -3.80
N VAL A 405 40.00 -9.09 -2.72
CA VAL A 405 41.48 -9.13 -2.81
C VAL A 405 41.95 -10.33 -3.63
N THR A 406 41.30 -11.48 -3.47
CA THR A 406 41.61 -12.71 -4.23
C THR A 406 41.36 -12.49 -5.72
N TRP A 407 40.20 -11.96 -6.08
CA TRP A 407 39.88 -11.61 -7.46
C TRP A 407 40.90 -10.62 -8.03
N ALA A 408 41.16 -9.51 -7.34
CA ALA A 408 42.06 -8.48 -7.82
C ALA A 408 43.48 -9.04 -8.10
N ARG A 409 44.03 -9.84 -7.18
CA ARG A 409 45.33 -10.51 -7.39
C ARG A 409 45.33 -11.44 -8.60
N SER A 410 44.25 -12.21 -8.77
CA SER A 410 44.12 -13.12 -9.92
C SER A 410 44.01 -12.38 -11.25
N THR A 411 43.37 -11.21 -11.26
CA THR A 411 43.19 -10.37 -12.45
C THR A 411 44.50 -9.70 -12.87
N VAL A 412 45.33 -9.25 -11.92
CA VAL A 412 46.66 -8.67 -12.27
C VAL A 412 47.67 -9.72 -12.73
N ALA A 413 47.51 -10.98 -12.30
CA ALA A 413 48.40 -12.07 -12.68
C ALA A 413 48.13 -12.66 -14.08
N ARG A 414 46.98 -12.32 -14.70
CA ARG A 414 46.64 -12.65 -16.09
C ARG A 414 47.05 -11.51 -17.00
#